data_AF-A0AAW2FJM0-F1
#
_entry.id   AF-A0AAW2FJM0-F1
#
_cell.length_a   1.000
_cell.length_b   1.000
_cell.length_c   1.000
_cell.angle_alpha   90.00
_cell.angle_beta   90.00
_cell.angle_gamma   90.00
#
_symmetry.space_group_name_H-M   'P 1'
#
loop_
_entity.id
_entity.type
_entity.pdbx_description
1 polymer ?
#
loop_
_entity_poly.entity_id
_entity_poly.type
_entity_poly.pdbx_seq_one_letter_code
_entity_poly.pdbx_strand_id
1 'polypeptide(L)'
;MQFYKDRLLSPGQLKRLSEHKYSCTSNSLLDGLLQPWWDWLVSKVPLWLAPNLITVLGLVVNIATTLILVYYSPDARAEAPRWACFLCALGLFVYQSLDAIDGKQARRTGTSTPLGELFDHGCDSISTVFVALSACIAVQLGYYPTWMFFQCFCAMTLFYCAHWQTYVSGSLRFGKVDVTEAQFTIIGIHLISAIFGPEIWMMEIPVLGVGTFSTYMAMVFYAGYIHVFLEFCKVFESGGIGKNGSTIALPYTGTEVKVFPLWAAVGIAILLAQSSISVILAGGVGKNGSTVAGTSVLSPIIPFSFVVVPAFIIYRKSAEHVYENHPALYILSFGMVAAKVTNRLVVAHMTKNEMQYLDSSLIGPAMLFLNQYFNFFIKEYYVLWVCFIWVTLDLFRYSAQVCLEICDHMKIKLFRIPCNNHAGTVQANAAERNVHMMLEEEPLLDDEYHHGSDTAVDL
;
A
#
# COMPACT_ATOMS: atom_id res chain seq x y z
N MET A 1 -6.30 18.07 25.06
CA MET A 1 -4.87 18.05 25.42
C MET A 1 -4.10 18.16 24.12
N GLN A 2 -3.70 19.36 23.72
CA GLN A 2 -2.81 19.55 22.57
C GLN A 2 -1.43 19.06 23.00
N PHE A 3 -1.00 17.92 22.49
CA PHE A 3 0.29 17.33 22.88
C PHE A 3 1.48 18.21 22.39
N TYR A 4 1.28 19.13 21.44
CA TYR A 4 2.32 20.02 20.92
C TYR A 4 1.77 21.39 20.50
N LYS A 5 2.61 22.44 20.63
CA LYS A 5 2.25 23.86 20.39
C LYS A 5 1.99 24.20 18.92
N ASP A 6 2.69 23.54 17.99
CA ASP A 6 2.63 23.87 16.56
C ASP A 6 1.75 22.88 15.80
N ARG A 7 0.83 23.40 14.99
CA ARG A 7 -0.05 22.60 14.14
C ARG A 7 0.69 22.08 12.91
N LEU A 8 0.43 20.83 12.52
CA LEU A 8 0.97 20.25 11.27
C LEU A 8 0.16 20.71 10.05
N LEU A 9 -1.16 20.85 10.20
CA LEU A 9 -2.06 21.25 9.14
C LEU A 9 -2.49 22.71 9.30
N SER A 10 -2.31 23.48 8.24
CA SER A 10 -2.86 24.84 8.18
C SER A 10 -4.39 24.81 8.13
N PRO A 11 -5.08 25.88 8.58
CA PRO A 11 -6.54 25.97 8.48
C PRO A 11 -7.07 25.77 7.05
N GLY A 12 -6.32 26.24 6.04
CA GLY A 12 -6.68 26.04 4.63
C GLY A 12 -6.55 24.58 4.16
N GLN A 13 -5.57 23.83 4.67
CA GLN A 13 -5.46 22.38 4.40
C GLN A 13 -6.61 21.61 5.02
N LEU A 14 -6.96 21.92 6.27
CA LEU A 14 -8.08 21.29 6.98
C LEU A 14 -9.41 21.53 6.26
N LYS A 15 -9.64 22.77 5.78
CA LYS A 15 -10.83 23.08 4.98
C LYS A 15 -10.90 22.24 3.70
N ARG A 16 -9.82 22.19 2.91
CA ARG A 16 -9.80 21.40 1.66
C ARG A 16 -9.97 19.90 1.91
N LEU A 17 -9.43 19.40 3.02
CA LEU A 17 -9.62 18.00 3.43
C LEU A 17 -11.09 17.71 3.77
N SER A 18 -11.81 18.65 4.40
CA SER A 18 -13.25 18.48 4.67
C SER A 18 -14.11 18.45 3.40
N GLU A 19 -13.61 19.02 2.30
CA GLU A 19 -14.24 19.04 0.98
C GLU A 19 -13.84 17.82 0.12
N HIS A 20 -12.92 16.97 0.59
CA HIS A 20 -12.46 15.78 -0.12
C HIS A 20 -13.58 14.76 -0.27
N LYS A 21 -13.65 14.13 -1.45
CA LYS A 21 -14.57 13.04 -1.73
C LYS A 21 -13.77 11.84 -2.23
N TYR A 22 -13.94 10.71 -1.56
CA TYR A 22 -13.33 9.46 -1.96
C TYR A 22 -13.75 9.08 -3.38
N SER A 23 -12.78 8.66 -4.19
CA SER A 23 -12.98 8.17 -5.56
C SER A 23 -12.09 6.96 -5.79
N CYS A 24 -12.72 5.83 -6.11
CA CYS A 24 -12.02 4.58 -6.36
C CYS A 24 -12.71 3.76 -7.47
N THR A 25 -11.92 3.11 -8.31
CA THR A 25 -12.39 2.12 -9.30
C THR A 25 -11.62 0.81 -9.10
N SER A 26 -12.32 -0.31 -8.90
CA SER A 26 -11.70 -1.65 -8.76
C SER A 26 -12.17 -2.59 -9.87
N ASN A 27 -11.22 -3.33 -10.45
CA ASN A 27 -11.44 -4.45 -11.35
C ASN A 27 -10.78 -5.75 -10.80
N SER A 28 -10.51 -5.81 -9.49
CA SER A 28 -9.84 -6.96 -8.85
C SER A 28 -10.63 -8.26 -9.06
N LEU A 29 -9.89 -9.35 -9.29
CA LEU A 29 -10.45 -10.66 -9.56
C LEU A 29 -11.09 -11.29 -8.32
N LEU A 30 -10.44 -11.14 -7.16
CA LEU A 30 -10.88 -11.76 -5.91
C LEU A 30 -11.93 -10.93 -5.17
N ASP A 31 -11.96 -9.62 -5.36
CA ASP A 31 -12.91 -8.73 -4.67
C ASP A 31 -14.35 -9.22 -4.83
N GLY A 32 -14.76 -9.57 -6.05
CA GLY A 32 -16.12 -10.07 -6.34
C GLY A 32 -16.44 -11.38 -5.62
N LEU A 33 -15.46 -12.28 -5.49
CA LEU A 33 -15.62 -13.56 -4.80
C LEU A 33 -15.69 -13.41 -3.27
N LEU A 34 -15.03 -12.39 -2.74
CA LEU A 34 -14.96 -12.13 -1.30
C LEU A 34 -16.06 -11.19 -0.79
N GLN A 35 -16.81 -10.51 -1.67
CA GLN A 35 -17.96 -9.68 -1.26
C GLN A 35 -18.93 -10.41 -0.31
N PRO A 36 -19.39 -11.65 -0.60
CA PRO A 36 -20.32 -12.34 0.30
C PRO A 36 -19.74 -12.58 1.69
N TRP A 37 -18.44 -12.86 1.77
CA TRP A 37 -17.72 -13.02 3.03
C TRP A 37 -17.67 -11.70 3.81
N TRP A 38 -17.29 -10.60 3.16
CA TRP A 38 -17.19 -9.28 3.80
C TRP A 38 -18.56 -8.73 4.21
N ASP A 39 -19.61 -8.96 3.43
CA ASP A 39 -20.98 -8.56 3.74
C ASP A 39 -21.53 -9.35 4.93
N TRP A 40 -21.25 -10.65 4.97
CA TRP A 40 -21.56 -11.46 6.15
C TRP A 40 -20.78 -10.98 7.37
N LEU A 41 -19.47 -10.73 7.24
CA LEU A 41 -18.61 -10.36 8.36
C LEU A 41 -19.01 -8.99 8.94
N VAL A 42 -19.20 -7.97 8.09
CA VAL A 42 -19.64 -6.65 8.55
C VAL A 42 -20.99 -6.73 9.24
N SER A 43 -21.90 -7.63 8.82
CA SER A 43 -23.20 -7.82 9.49
C SER A 43 -23.07 -8.26 10.96
N LYS A 44 -21.99 -8.96 11.29
CA LYS A 44 -21.68 -9.44 12.66
C LYS A 44 -21.00 -8.39 13.53
N VAL A 45 -20.47 -7.31 12.92
CA VAL A 45 -19.84 -6.22 13.66
C VAL A 45 -20.90 -5.42 14.42
N PRO A 46 -20.70 -5.16 15.73
CA PRO A 46 -21.60 -4.31 16.50
C PRO A 46 -21.65 -2.87 15.97
N LEU A 47 -22.83 -2.26 15.96
CA LEU A 47 -23.00 -0.90 15.43
C LEU A 47 -22.24 0.19 16.21
N TRP A 48 -21.85 -0.07 17.46
CA TRP A 48 -21.06 0.86 18.27
C TRP A 48 -19.56 0.84 17.90
N LEU A 49 -19.10 -0.19 17.19
CA LEU A 49 -17.69 -0.35 16.85
C LEU A 49 -17.32 0.61 15.73
N ALA A 50 -16.39 1.52 16.01
CA ALA A 50 -15.93 2.53 15.06
C ALA A 50 -15.08 1.90 13.94
N PRO A 51 -15.25 2.33 12.67
CA PRO A 51 -14.44 1.85 11.53
C PRO A 51 -12.94 1.89 11.78
N ASN A 52 -12.39 3.03 12.20
CA ASN A 52 -10.95 3.18 12.44
C ASN A 52 -10.42 2.23 13.53
N LEU A 53 -11.28 1.78 14.45
CA LEU A 53 -10.88 0.77 15.46
C LEU A 53 -10.74 -0.61 14.81
N ILE A 54 -11.59 -0.94 13.84
CA ILE A 54 -11.47 -2.17 13.04
C ILE A 54 -10.14 -2.18 12.30
N THR A 55 -9.79 -1.08 11.64
CA THR A 55 -8.51 -0.88 10.94
C THR A 55 -7.31 -1.13 11.88
N VAL A 56 -7.27 -0.48 13.05
CA VAL A 56 -6.17 -0.68 14.01
C VAL A 56 -6.10 -2.11 14.52
N LEU A 57 -7.24 -2.74 14.82
CA LEU A 57 -7.27 -4.11 15.29
C LEU A 57 -6.70 -5.07 14.24
N GLY A 58 -7.05 -4.89 12.97
CA GLY A 58 -6.43 -5.58 11.85
C GLY A 58 -4.91 -5.40 11.86
N LEU A 59 -4.45 -4.14 11.83
CA LEU A 59 -3.01 -3.81 11.80
C LEU A 59 -2.24 -4.43 12.97
N VAL A 60 -2.79 -4.38 14.19
CA VAL A 60 -2.17 -4.96 15.39
C VAL A 60 -2.03 -6.48 15.24
N VAL A 61 -3.06 -7.17 14.73
CA VAL A 61 -2.98 -8.61 14.46
C VAL A 61 -1.85 -8.91 13.47
N ASN A 62 -1.82 -8.21 12.33
CA ASN A 62 -0.78 -8.43 11.32
C ASN A 62 0.65 -8.20 11.84
N ILE A 63 0.85 -7.11 12.59
CA ILE A 63 2.14 -6.79 13.22
C ILE A 63 2.52 -7.87 14.22
N ALA A 64 1.61 -8.25 15.11
CA ALA A 64 1.89 -9.24 16.16
C ALA A 64 2.29 -10.59 15.56
N THR A 65 1.55 -11.09 14.57
CA THR A 65 1.85 -12.38 13.94
C THR A 65 3.15 -12.34 13.14
N THR A 66 3.46 -11.21 12.49
CA THR A 66 4.74 -11.03 11.79
C THR A 66 5.92 -10.94 12.75
N LEU A 67 5.77 -10.25 13.89
CA LEU A 67 6.84 -10.14 14.88
C LEU A 67 7.19 -11.49 15.53
N ILE A 68 6.22 -12.41 15.64
CA ILE A 68 6.49 -13.79 16.05
C ILE A 68 7.41 -14.48 15.03
N LEU A 69 7.16 -14.33 13.72
CA LEU A 69 8.07 -14.85 12.69
C LEU A 69 9.46 -14.20 12.77
N VAL A 70 9.53 -12.88 12.94
CA VAL A 70 10.80 -12.15 13.08
C VAL A 70 11.58 -12.62 14.31
N TYR A 71 10.90 -12.95 15.41
CA TYR A 71 11.55 -13.50 16.61
C TYR A 71 12.26 -14.83 16.32
N TYR A 72 11.63 -15.73 15.55
CA TYR A 72 12.21 -17.03 15.22
C TYR A 72 13.25 -16.98 14.10
N SER A 73 13.08 -16.08 13.14
CA SER A 73 13.95 -15.96 11.97
C SER A 73 14.22 -14.49 11.61
N PRO A 74 14.96 -13.75 12.47
CA PRO A 74 15.27 -12.33 12.23
C PRO A 74 16.21 -12.11 11.04
N ASP A 75 16.94 -13.15 10.63
CA ASP A 75 17.82 -13.18 9.47
C ASP A 75 17.11 -13.66 8.19
N ALA A 76 15.83 -14.05 8.27
CA ALA A 76 15.08 -14.72 7.21
C ALA A 76 15.79 -15.96 6.63
N ARG A 77 16.63 -16.64 7.42
CA ARG A 77 17.29 -17.90 7.07
C ARG A 77 16.87 -19.04 7.97
N ALA A 78 16.74 -18.77 9.28
CA ALA A 78 16.33 -19.78 10.23
C ALA A 78 14.94 -20.33 9.88
N GLU A 79 14.73 -21.62 10.13
CA GLU A 79 13.42 -22.23 9.89
C GLU A 79 12.42 -21.74 10.95
N ALA A 80 11.45 -20.94 10.52
CA ALA A 80 10.37 -20.52 11.39
C ALA A 80 9.45 -21.70 11.74
N PRO A 81 8.98 -21.82 12.99
CA PRO A 81 8.06 -22.88 13.37
C PRO A 81 6.80 -22.88 12.50
N ARG A 82 6.37 -24.07 12.08
CA ARG A 82 5.21 -24.25 11.19
C ARG A 82 3.92 -23.63 11.73
N TRP A 83 3.73 -23.68 13.06
CA TRP A 83 2.59 -23.02 13.71
C TRP A 83 2.65 -21.50 13.61
N ALA A 84 3.86 -20.90 13.59
CA ALA A 84 4.05 -19.47 13.44
C ALA A 84 3.74 -19.04 11.99
N CYS A 85 4.11 -19.85 10.99
CA CYS A 85 3.67 -19.65 9.61
C CYS A 85 2.14 -19.72 9.48
N PHE A 86 1.49 -20.73 10.08
CA PHE A 86 0.03 -20.81 10.10
C PHE A 86 -0.61 -19.59 10.78
N LEU A 87 -0.06 -19.17 11.92
CA LEU A 87 -0.54 -18.01 12.64
C LEU A 87 -0.40 -16.74 11.81
N CYS A 88 0.66 -16.60 11.02
CA CYS A 88 0.83 -15.47 10.09
C CYS A 88 -0.15 -15.53 8.91
N ALA A 89 -0.44 -16.72 8.36
CA ALA A 89 -1.47 -16.88 7.33
C ALA A 89 -2.85 -16.45 7.86
N LEU A 90 -3.22 -16.93 9.05
CA LEU A 90 -4.47 -16.57 9.71
C LEU A 90 -4.51 -15.07 10.06
N GLY A 91 -3.41 -14.53 10.58
CA GLY A 91 -3.29 -13.12 10.94
C GLY A 91 -3.46 -12.20 9.74
N LEU A 92 -2.84 -12.54 8.61
CA LEU A 92 -2.98 -11.78 7.36
C LEU A 92 -4.39 -11.91 6.77
N PHE A 93 -5.02 -13.08 6.85
CA PHE A 93 -6.43 -13.24 6.44
C PHE A 93 -7.38 -12.40 7.31
N VAL A 94 -7.14 -12.36 8.62
CA VAL A 94 -7.90 -11.50 9.54
C VAL A 94 -7.65 -10.03 9.22
N TYR A 95 -6.40 -9.61 9.03
CA TYR A 95 -6.07 -8.24 8.60
C TYR A 95 -6.86 -7.84 7.35
N GLN A 96 -6.71 -8.62 6.28
CA GLN A 96 -7.37 -8.39 5.00
C GLN A 96 -8.88 -8.30 5.15
N SER A 97 -9.47 -9.20 5.95
CA SER A 97 -10.92 -9.21 6.17
C SER A 97 -11.39 -7.98 6.93
N LEU A 98 -10.65 -7.54 7.96
CA LEU A 98 -10.99 -6.37 8.77
C LEU A 98 -10.82 -5.06 8.00
N ASP A 99 -9.75 -4.97 7.21
CA ASP A 99 -9.46 -3.89 6.28
C ASP A 99 -10.62 -3.70 5.28
N ALA A 100 -11.03 -4.76 4.59
CA ALA A 100 -12.12 -4.70 3.61
C ALA A 100 -13.50 -4.29 4.19
N ILE A 101 -13.74 -4.51 5.49
CA ILE A 101 -15.03 -4.21 6.12
C ILE A 101 -15.07 -2.86 6.83
N ASP A 102 -13.96 -2.15 7.04
CA ASP A 102 -13.99 -0.91 7.81
C ASP A 102 -14.79 0.19 7.07
N GLY A 103 -14.63 0.31 5.75
CA GLY A 103 -15.39 1.21 4.89
C GLY A 103 -16.83 0.77 4.73
N LYS A 104 -17.08 -0.56 4.73
CA LYS A 104 -18.45 -1.11 4.76
C LYS A 104 -19.15 -0.75 6.06
N GLN A 105 -18.46 -0.88 7.19
CA GLN A 105 -18.97 -0.47 8.49
C GLN A 105 -19.22 1.04 8.52
N ALA A 106 -18.30 1.85 7.99
CA ALA A 106 -18.46 3.30 7.93
C ALA A 106 -19.73 3.71 7.15
N ARG A 107 -20.02 3.03 6.04
CA ARG A 107 -21.27 3.22 5.28
C ARG A 107 -22.48 2.75 6.09
N ARG A 108 -22.42 1.57 6.70
CA ARG A 108 -23.49 0.98 7.52
C ARG A 108 -23.87 1.85 8.72
N THR A 109 -22.91 2.55 9.32
CA THR A 109 -23.13 3.42 10.50
C THR A 109 -23.30 4.90 10.15
N GLY A 110 -23.23 5.27 8.87
CA GLY A 110 -23.32 6.67 8.43
C GLY A 110 -22.16 7.54 8.95
N THR A 111 -20.96 6.97 9.07
CA THR A 111 -19.75 7.62 9.60
C THR A 111 -18.58 7.63 8.61
N SER A 112 -18.85 7.56 7.30
CA SER A 112 -17.84 7.74 6.26
C SER A 112 -17.26 9.17 6.31
N THR A 113 -15.94 9.28 6.42
CA THR A 113 -15.23 10.57 6.48
C THR A 113 -13.88 10.50 5.76
N PRO A 114 -13.34 11.62 5.27
CA PRO A 114 -11.97 11.68 4.76
C PRO A 114 -10.92 11.22 5.78
N LEU A 115 -11.17 11.42 7.08
CA LEU A 115 -10.27 10.90 8.12
C LEU A 115 -10.20 9.37 8.09
N GLY A 116 -11.31 8.68 7.84
CA GLY A 116 -11.33 7.21 7.76
C GLY A 116 -10.44 6.69 6.64
N GLU A 117 -10.58 7.26 5.43
CA GLU A 117 -9.74 6.95 4.27
C GLU A 117 -8.24 7.23 4.54
N LEU A 118 -7.92 8.38 5.14
CA LEU A 118 -6.54 8.71 5.53
C LEU A 118 -5.97 7.69 6.52
N PHE A 119 -6.80 7.28 7.48
CA PHE A 119 -6.42 6.39 8.56
C PHE A 119 -6.16 4.97 8.05
N ASP A 120 -7.05 4.48 7.18
CA ASP A 120 -6.97 3.21 6.47
C ASP A 120 -5.67 3.08 5.66
N HIS A 121 -5.48 3.96 4.67
CA HIS A 121 -4.26 4.00 3.85
C HIS A 121 -2.98 4.23 4.68
N GLY A 122 -3.12 4.97 5.78
CA GLY A 122 -2.03 5.19 6.73
C GLY A 122 -1.61 3.94 7.50
N CYS A 123 -2.54 3.01 7.74
CA CYS A 123 -2.29 1.71 8.35
C CYS A 123 -1.76 0.70 7.31
N ASP A 124 -2.30 0.70 6.09
CA ASP A 124 -1.84 -0.12 4.98
C ASP A 124 -0.37 0.11 4.63
N SER A 125 0.10 1.35 4.70
CA SER A 125 1.51 1.68 4.45
C SER A 125 2.45 1.00 5.44
N ILE A 126 2.03 0.88 6.71
CA ILE A 126 2.76 0.15 7.75
C ILE A 126 2.64 -1.35 7.51
N SER A 127 1.41 -1.83 7.28
CA SER A 127 1.10 -3.23 7.03
C SER A 127 1.95 -3.82 5.89
N THR A 128 2.12 -3.06 4.80
CA THR A 128 2.93 -3.44 3.63
C THR A 128 4.36 -3.85 4.03
N VAL A 129 4.98 -3.17 5.00
CA VAL A 129 6.33 -3.49 5.50
C VAL A 129 6.36 -4.87 6.14
N PHE A 130 5.40 -5.14 7.02
CA PHE A 130 5.30 -6.40 7.76
C PHE A 130 4.91 -7.56 6.83
N VAL A 131 3.95 -7.35 5.93
CA VAL A 131 3.53 -8.35 4.95
C VAL A 131 4.70 -8.76 4.05
N ALA A 132 5.45 -7.79 3.49
CA ALA A 132 6.60 -8.08 2.64
C ALA A 132 7.72 -8.82 3.39
N LEU A 133 8.03 -8.41 4.63
CA LEU A 133 9.02 -9.07 5.46
C LEU A 133 8.59 -10.50 5.83
N SER A 134 7.31 -10.69 6.20
CA SER A 134 6.76 -12.02 6.55
C SER A 134 6.88 -13.01 5.40
N ALA A 135 6.62 -12.56 4.16
CA ALA A 135 6.75 -13.37 2.96
C ALA A 135 8.21 -13.80 2.73
N CYS A 136 9.17 -12.87 2.92
CA CYS A 136 10.60 -13.18 2.82
C CYS A 136 11.05 -14.21 3.85
N ILE A 137 10.55 -14.12 5.09
CA ILE A 137 10.86 -15.10 6.14
C ILE A 137 10.27 -16.47 5.78
N ALA A 138 9.02 -16.52 5.33
CA ALA A 138 8.33 -17.78 5.01
C ALA A 138 9.03 -18.61 3.93
N VAL A 139 9.70 -17.94 2.97
CA VAL A 139 10.44 -18.58 1.87
C VAL A 139 11.96 -18.60 2.07
N GLN A 140 12.43 -18.26 3.28
CA GLN A 140 13.85 -18.20 3.65
C GLN A 140 14.71 -17.33 2.69
N LEU A 141 14.19 -16.17 2.27
CA LEU A 141 14.86 -15.31 1.29
C LEU A 141 16.13 -14.63 1.84
N GLY A 142 16.42 -14.76 3.14
CA GLY A 142 17.66 -14.28 3.76
C GLY A 142 18.93 -14.97 3.26
N TYR A 143 18.84 -16.16 2.65
CA TYR A 143 19.94 -16.78 1.90
C TYR A 143 20.30 -15.97 0.63
N TYR A 144 19.39 -15.11 0.20
CA TYR A 144 19.45 -14.31 -1.00
C TYR A 144 19.22 -12.82 -0.66
N PRO A 145 20.13 -12.19 0.12
CA PRO A 145 19.91 -10.88 0.74
C PRO A 145 19.56 -9.77 -0.28
N THR A 146 20.18 -9.79 -1.46
CA THR A 146 19.85 -8.89 -2.57
C THR A 146 18.39 -9.04 -3.01
N TRP A 147 17.92 -10.27 -3.15
CA TRP A 147 16.55 -10.57 -3.56
C TRP A 147 15.55 -10.16 -2.47
N MET A 148 15.86 -10.43 -1.20
CA MET A 148 15.07 -9.95 -0.06
C MET A 148 14.96 -8.41 -0.03
N PHE A 149 16.07 -7.71 -0.29
CA PHE A 149 16.11 -6.25 -0.30
C PHE A 149 15.16 -5.73 -1.37
N PHE A 150 15.35 -6.18 -2.61
CA PHE A 150 14.53 -5.73 -3.73
C PHE A 150 13.07 -6.12 -3.55
N GLN A 151 12.75 -7.33 -3.09
CA GLN A 151 11.37 -7.74 -2.83
C GLN A 151 10.66 -6.78 -1.86
N CYS A 152 11.28 -6.49 -0.71
CA CYS A 152 10.69 -5.59 0.29
C CYS A 152 10.54 -4.16 -0.24
N PHE A 153 11.61 -3.61 -0.84
CA PHE A 153 11.57 -2.23 -1.35
C PHE A 153 10.67 -2.07 -2.57
N CYS A 154 10.53 -3.08 -3.43
CA CYS A 154 9.56 -3.08 -4.51
C CYS A 154 8.12 -3.06 -3.98
N ALA A 155 7.78 -3.88 -2.98
CA ALA A 155 6.45 -3.87 -2.37
C ALA A 155 6.09 -2.47 -1.83
N MET A 156 7.00 -1.85 -1.07
CA MET A 156 6.82 -0.49 -0.54
C MET A 156 6.73 0.57 -1.65
N THR A 157 7.54 0.44 -2.70
CA THR A 157 7.52 1.35 -3.85
C THR A 157 6.22 1.26 -4.62
N LEU A 158 5.70 0.06 -4.87
CA LEU A 158 4.42 -0.15 -5.56
C LEU A 158 3.25 0.47 -4.78
N PHE A 159 3.22 0.26 -3.47
CA PHE A 159 2.22 0.89 -2.61
C PHE A 159 2.31 2.42 -2.64
N TYR A 160 3.53 2.99 -2.60
CA TYR A 160 3.76 4.42 -2.76
C TYR A 160 3.31 4.94 -4.13
N CYS A 161 3.62 4.21 -5.21
CA CYS A 161 3.26 4.51 -6.58
C CYS A 161 1.74 4.55 -6.80
N ALA A 162 0.95 3.68 -6.15
CA ALA A 162 -0.50 3.73 -6.19
C ALA A 162 -1.06 5.01 -5.55
N HIS A 163 -0.46 5.45 -4.44
CA HIS A 163 -0.82 6.71 -3.78
C HIS A 163 -0.34 7.94 -4.55
N TRP A 164 0.79 7.86 -5.23
CA TRP A 164 1.26 8.91 -6.13
C TRP A 164 0.35 9.06 -7.35
N GLN A 165 -0.10 7.95 -7.93
CA GLN A 165 -1.12 7.96 -8.97
C GLN A 165 -2.38 8.69 -8.49
N THR A 166 -2.82 8.40 -7.25
CA THR A 166 -4.00 9.02 -6.64
C THR A 166 -3.79 10.51 -6.37
N TYR A 167 -2.60 10.89 -5.88
CA TYR A 167 -2.18 12.29 -5.68
C TYR A 167 -2.38 13.14 -6.93
N VAL A 168 -2.08 12.58 -8.10
CA VAL A 168 -2.22 13.28 -9.38
C VAL A 168 -3.60 13.16 -10.00
N SER A 169 -4.10 11.95 -10.12
CA SER A 169 -5.32 11.66 -10.90
C SER A 169 -6.61 11.97 -10.14
N GLY A 170 -6.54 12.09 -8.82
CA GLY A 170 -7.72 12.30 -7.98
C GLY A 170 -8.50 11.03 -7.66
N SER A 171 -8.08 9.86 -8.15
CA SER A 171 -8.79 8.59 -7.94
C SER A 171 -7.82 7.43 -7.80
N LEU A 172 -8.06 6.58 -6.80
CA LEU A 172 -7.37 5.32 -6.65
C LEU A 172 -7.93 4.32 -7.68
N ARG A 173 -7.07 3.57 -8.37
CA ARG A 173 -7.48 2.62 -9.41
C ARG A 173 -6.81 1.29 -9.16
N PHE A 174 -7.61 0.25 -8.93
CA PHE A 174 -7.12 -1.10 -8.73
C PHE A 174 -7.21 -1.92 -10.03
N GLY A 175 -6.14 -2.64 -10.32
CA GLY A 175 -6.03 -3.55 -11.45
C GLY A 175 -6.76 -4.88 -11.21
N LYS A 176 -6.57 -5.83 -12.14
CA LYS A 176 -7.08 -7.21 -11.98
C LYS A 176 -6.31 -8.01 -10.93
N VAL A 177 -5.00 -7.78 -10.85
CA VAL A 177 -4.11 -8.33 -9.83
C VAL A 177 -3.61 -7.14 -9.03
N ASP A 178 -4.05 -7.05 -7.79
CA ASP A 178 -3.76 -5.92 -6.92
C ASP A 178 -3.55 -6.39 -5.47
N VAL A 179 -3.74 -5.51 -4.48
CA VAL A 179 -3.50 -5.78 -3.06
C VAL A 179 -4.18 -7.08 -2.58
N THR A 180 -5.44 -7.31 -2.94
CA THR A 180 -6.20 -8.52 -2.53
C THR A 180 -5.52 -9.80 -3.02
N GLU A 181 -5.19 -9.89 -4.31
CA GLU A 181 -4.52 -11.06 -4.90
C GLU A 181 -3.13 -11.27 -4.31
N ALA A 182 -2.38 -10.18 -4.08
CA ALA A 182 -1.06 -10.24 -3.46
C ALA A 182 -1.15 -10.78 -2.03
N GLN A 183 -2.11 -10.32 -1.23
CA GLN A 183 -2.33 -10.80 0.13
C GLN A 183 -2.74 -12.27 0.16
N PHE A 184 -3.66 -12.72 -0.70
CA PHE A 184 -4.04 -14.13 -0.79
C PHE A 184 -2.88 -15.02 -1.28
N THR A 185 -2.02 -14.52 -2.15
CA THR A 185 -0.78 -15.21 -2.56
C THR A 185 0.14 -15.42 -1.35
N ILE A 186 0.33 -14.39 -0.53
CA ILE A 186 1.19 -14.46 0.67
C ILE A 186 0.56 -15.35 1.75
N ILE A 187 -0.78 -15.32 1.92
CA ILE A 187 -1.49 -16.30 2.75
C ILE A 187 -1.19 -17.72 2.27
N GLY A 188 -1.28 -17.97 0.96
CA GLY A 188 -0.93 -19.26 0.36
C GLY A 188 0.50 -19.71 0.65
N ILE A 189 1.48 -18.81 0.51
CA ILE A 189 2.88 -19.07 0.85
C ILE A 189 3.03 -19.50 2.31
N HIS A 190 2.42 -18.76 3.24
CA HIS A 190 2.47 -19.11 4.66
C HIS A 190 1.78 -20.45 4.97
N LEU A 191 0.67 -20.77 4.31
CA LEU A 191 0.00 -22.06 4.44
C LEU A 191 0.86 -23.21 3.90
N ILE A 192 1.56 -23.04 2.78
CA ILE A 192 2.52 -24.01 2.26
C ILE A 192 3.66 -24.23 3.27
N SER A 193 4.26 -23.15 3.80
CA SER A 193 5.30 -23.25 4.85
C SER A 193 4.77 -23.93 6.13
N ALA A 194 3.49 -23.76 6.46
CA ALA A 194 2.89 -24.43 7.62
C ALA A 194 2.64 -25.94 7.39
N ILE A 195 2.24 -26.33 6.18
CA ILE A 195 1.88 -27.72 5.83
C ILE A 195 3.11 -28.57 5.48
N PHE A 196 4.15 -27.97 4.89
CA PHE A 196 5.32 -28.71 4.43
C PHE A 196 6.61 -28.34 5.17
N GLY A 197 6.62 -27.26 5.95
CA GLY A 197 7.84 -26.68 6.52
C GLY A 197 8.44 -25.62 5.58
N PRO A 198 9.07 -24.55 6.10
CA PRO A 198 9.77 -23.57 5.27
C PRO A 198 10.85 -24.17 4.35
N GLU A 199 11.44 -25.31 4.75
CA GLU A 199 12.46 -26.02 3.98
C GLU A 199 12.03 -26.43 2.56
N ILE A 200 10.72 -26.56 2.31
CA ILE A 200 10.18 -26.85 0.96
C ILE A 200 10.67 -25.82 -0.06
N TRP A 201 10.83 -24.56 0.35
CA TRP A 201 11.27 -23.48 -0.52
C TRP A 201 12.74 -23.62 -0.91
N MET A 202 13.52 -24.39 -0.16
CA MET A 202 14.94 -24.64 -0.44
C MET A 202 15.18 -25.88 -1.30
N MET A 203 14.14 -26.66 -1.60
CA MET A 203 14.27 -27.82 -2.49
C MET A 203 14.57 -27.38 -3.93
N GLU A 204 15.47 -28.11 -4.61
CA GLU A 204 15.76 -27.92 -6.03
C GLU A 204 14.60 -28.40 -6.90
N ILE A 205 14.29 -27.67 -7.97
CA ILE A 205 13.20 -28.05 -8.88
C ILE A 205 13.69 -29.18 -9.80
N PRO A 206 13.17 -30.42 -9.69
CA PRO A 206 13.75 -31.59 -10.35
C PRO A 206 13.71 -31.54 -11.89
N VAL A 207 12.77 -30.78 -12.46
CA VAL A 207 12.50 -30.77 -13.90
C VAL A 207 13.36 -29.77 -14.67
N LEU A 208 13.87 -28.72 -14.00
CA LEU A 208 14.61 -27.64 -14.65
C LEU A 208 16.10 -27.62 -14.28
N GLY A 209 16.50 -28.27 -13.17
CA GLY A 209 17.90 -28.33 -12.74
C GLY A 209 18.55 -26.97 -12.45
N VAL A 210 17.74 -25.90 -12.34
CA VAL A 210 18.20 -24.53 -12.13
C VAL A 210 17.38 -23.89 -11.01
N GLY A 211 18.02 -23.66 -9.87
CA GLY A 211 17.47 -22.90 -8.75
C GLY A 211 16.53 -23.67 -7.82
N THR A 212 16.24 -23.04 -6.68
CA THR A 212 15.33 -23.52 -5.63
C THR A 212 13.90 -23.00 -5.85
N PHE A 213 12.92 -23.59 -5.16
CA PHE A 213 11.55 -23.04 -5.13
C PHE A 213 11.50 -21.58 -4.64
N SER A 214 12.38 -21.16 -3.73
CA SER A 214 12.49 -19.77 -3.25
C SER A 214 12.96 -18.83 -4.35
N THR A 215 13.90 -19.27 -5.18
CA THR A 215 14.36 -18.52 -6.36
C THR A 215 13.22 -18.38 -7.38
N TYR A 216 12.48 -19.46 -7.63
CA TYR A 216 11.32 -19.43 -8.53
C TYR A 216 10.21 -18.51 -8.00
N MET A 217 9.90 -18.59 -6.71
CA MET A 217 8.91 -17.70 -6.10
C MET A 217 9.31 -16.24 -6.18
N ALA A 218 10.59 -15.92 -5.95
CA ALA A 218 11.11 -14.59 -6.20
C ALA A 218 10.82 -14.19 -7.66
N MET A 219 11.18 -15.02 -8.64
CA MET A 219 10.90 -14.74 -10.06
C MET A 219 9.40 -14.54 -10.36
N VAL A 220 8.50 -15.27 -9.72
CA VAL A 220 7.04 -15.07 -9.85
C VAL A 220 6.63 -13.69 -9.33
N PHE A 221 7.12 -13.28 -8.15
CA PHE A 221 6.90 -11.93 -7.64
C PHE A 221 7.42 -10.88 -8.63
N TYR A 222 8.63 -11.05 -9.17
CA TYR A 222 9.16 -10.14 -10.19
C TYR A 222 8.35 -10.14 -11.48
N ALA A 223 7.91 -11.29 -11.98
CA ALA A 223 7.06 -11.36 -13.16
C ALA A 223 5.71 -10.67 -12.91
N GLY A 224 5.14 -10.83 -11.71
CA GLY A 224 3.98 -10.08 -11.25
C GLY A 224 4.23 -8.57 -11.25
N TYR A 225 5.36 -8.12 -10.72
CA TYR A 225 5.77 -6.72 -10.77
C TYR A 225 5.93 -6.21 -12.20
N ILE A 226 6.54 -7.01 -13.10
CA ILE A 226 6.67 -6.69 -14.53
C ILE A 226 5.29 -6.62 -15.18
N HIS A 227 4.37 -7.52 -14.86
CA HIS A 227 3.02 -7.51 -15.41
C HIS A 227 2.24 -6.27 -14.97
N VAL A 228 2.25 -5.94 -13.68
CA VAL A 228 1.66 -4.70 -13.14
C VAL A 228 2.29 -3.49 -13.84
N PHE A 229 3.60 -3.52 -14.09
CA PHE A 229 4.29 -2.49 -14.85
C PHE A 229 3.89 -2.44 -16.35
N LEU A 230 3.68 -3.57 -17.02
CA LEU A 230 3.28 -3.61 -18.43
C LEU A 230 1.81 -3.19 -18.62
N GLU A 231 0.91 -3.61 -17.73
CA GLU A 231 -0.47 -3.11 -17.70
C GLU A 231 -0.48 -1.62 -17.46
N PHE A 232 0.44 -1.17 -16.61
CA PHE A 232 0.68 0.24 -16.48
C PHE A 232 1.20 0.88 -17.79
N CYS A 233 2.17 0.29 -18.49
CA CYS A 233 2.68 0.81 -19.77
C CYS A 233 1.61 0.93 -20.85
N LYS A 234 0.68 -0.03 -20.93
CA LYS A 234 -0.44 0.01 -21.88
C LYS A 234 -1.36 1.22 -21.67
N VAL A 235 -1.44 1.75 -20.45
CA VAL A 235 -2.18 2.99 -20.16
C VAL A 235 -1.56 4.20 -20.86
N PHE A 236 -0.24 4.21 -21.12
CA PHE A 236 0.41 5.22 -21.98
C PHE A 236 0.01 5.11 -23.44
N GLU A 237 -0.06 3.89 -23.99
CA GLU A 237 -0.43 3.67 -25.39
C GLU A 237 -1.89 4.05 -25.67
N SER A 238 -2.78 3.91 -24.68
CA SER A 238 -4.21 4.17 -24.84
C SER A 238 -4.69 5.59 -24.45
N GLY A 239 -3.83 6.49 -23.92
CA GLY A 239 -4.31 7.64 -23.14
C GLY A 239 -3.57 8.98 -23.16
N GLY A 240 -2.66 9.27 -24.10
CA GLY A 240 -1.97 10.56 -24.16
C GLY A 240 -1.68 11.09 -25.57
N ILE A 241 -2.53 11.98 -26.09
CA ILE A 241 -2.20 12.79 -27.28
C ILE A 241 -1.42 14.03 -26.82
N GLY A 242 -0.10 14.01 -27.01
CA GLY A 242 0.70 15.24 -27.01
C GLY A 242 0.52 15.99 -28.34
N LYS A 243 0.44 17.33 -28.29
CA LYS A 243 0.64 18.16 -29.48
C LYS A 243 2.10 18.00 -29.94
N ASN A 244 2.28 17.45 -31.14
CA ASN A 244 3.51 17.36 -31.95
C ASN A 244 4.31 16.04 -31.83
N GLY A 245 3.66 14.91 -32.13
CA GLY A 245 4.20 13.56 -32.14
C GLY A 245 5.66 13.41 -32.60
N SER A 246 6.55 13.10 -31.67
CA SER A 246 7.96 12.79 -31.95
C SER A 246 8.42 11.63 -31.07
N THR A 247 8.91 10.55 -31.69
CA THR A 247 9.52 9.37 -31.05
C THR A 247 10.98 9.28 -31.45
N ILE A 248 11.89 8.91 -30.53
CA ILE A 248 13.27 8.54 -30.87
C ILE A 248 13.59 7.17 -30.25
N ALA A 249 14.10 6.26 -31.08
CA ALA A 249 14.70 4.98 -30.72
C ALA A 249 16.23 5.09 -30.75
N LEU A 250 16.94 4.45 -29.82
CA LEU A 250 18.40 4.27 -29.88
C LEU A 250 18.83 2.97 -29.13
N PRO A 251 20.02 2.42 -29.44
CA PRO A 251 20.22 0.99 -29.72
C PRO A 251 21.15 0.24 -28.75
N TYR A 252 21.09 -1.09 -28.85
CA TYR A 252 22.02 -2.17 -28.49
C TYR A 252 23.20 -1.89 -27.53
N THR A 253 23.27 -2.69 -26.45
CA THR A 253 24.55 -3.10 -25.83
C THR A 253 24.49 -4.56 -25.34
N GLY A 254 25.44 -5.37 -25.82
CA GLY A 254 25.65 -6.74 -25.34
C GLY A 254 26.40 -6.74 -24.00
N THR A 255 25.87 -7.47 -23.03
CA THR A 255 26.49 -7.68 -21.71
C THR A 255 26.20 -9.09 -21.16
N GLU A 256 27.12 -9.59 -20.33
CA GLU A 256 27.20 -10.97 -19.85
C GLU A 256 26.08 -11.38 -18.86
N VAL A 257 25.66 -12.66 -18.96
CA VAL A 257 24.46 -13.28 -18.34
C VAL A 257 24.42 -13.26 -16.80
N LYS A 258 25.54 -12.94 -16.12
CA LYS A 258 25.61 -12.90 -14.64
C LYS A 258 25.23 -11.54 -14.02
N VAL A 259 25.04 -10.51 -14.84
CA VAL A 259 24.65 -9.16 -14.39
C VAL A 259 23.15 -8.88 -14.64
N PHE A 260 22.47 -9.83 -15.29
CA PHE A 260 21.07 -9.71 -15.72
C PHE A 260 20.06 -9.51 -14.57
N PRO A 261 20.17 -10.16 -13.39
CA PRO A 261 19.23 -9.92 -12.30
C PRO A 261 19.36 -8.53 -11.67
N LEU A 262 20.56 -7.96 -11.66
CA LEU A 262 20.83 -6.63 -11.11
C LEU A 262 20.38 -5.53 -12.09
N TRP A 263 20.64 -5.69 -13.39
CA TRP A 263 20.11 -4.79 -14.43
C TRP A 263 18.60 -4.96 -14.64
N ALA A 264 18.05 -6.15 -14.41
CA ALA A 264 16.61 -6.35 -14.33
C ALA A 264 16.04 -5.65 -13.11
N ALA A 265 16.65 -5.72 -11.92
CA ALA A 265 16.16 -5.01 -10.74
C ALA A 265 16.26 -3.48 -10.86
N VAL A 266 17.35 -2.95 -11.41
CA VAL A 266 17.54 -1.51 -11.67
C VAL A 266 16.67 -1.04 -12.85
N GLY A 267 16.57 -1.85 -13.91
CA GLY A 267 15.66 -1.64 -15.02
C GLY A 267 14.22 -1.64 -14.54
N ILE A 268 13.79 -2.64 -13.77
CA ILE A 268 12.48 -2.75 -13.13
C ILE A 268 12.26 -1.57 -12.18
N ALA A 269 13.22 -1.09 -11.39
CA ALA A 269 13.03 0.11 -10.56
C ALA A 269 12.84 1.40 -11.40
N ILE A 270 13.57 1.53 -12.51
CA ILE A 270 13.45 2.64 -13.47
C ILE A 270 12.13 2.55 -14.26
N LEU A 271 11.71 1.33 -14.61
CA LEU A 271 10.44 1.01 -15.26
C LEU A 271 9.25 1.23 -14.28
N LEU A 272 9.30 0.72 -13.06
CA LEU A 272 8.34 0.96 -11.96
C LEU A 272 8.12 2.46 -11.72
N ALA A 273 9.17 3.29 -11.86
CA ALA A 273 9.04 4.74 -11.82
C ALA A 273 8.39 5.31 -13.09
N GLN A 274 8.77 4.83 -14.29
CA GLN A 274 8.15 5.22 -15.57
C GLN A 274 6.65 5.02 -15.54
N SER A 275 6.19 4.00 -14.83
CA SER A 275 4.79 3.77 -14.59
C SER A 275 4.14 4.97 -13.87
N SER A 276 4.38 5.16 -12.57
CA SER A 276 4.06 6.38 -11.81
C SER A 276 3.93 7.65 -12.66
N ILE A 277 5.03 7.87 -13.37
CA ILE A 277 5.34 8.99 -14.25
C ILE A 277 4.33 9.16 -15.41
N SER A 278 3.64 8.15 -15.95
CA SER A 278 2.57 8.39 -16.96
C SER A 278 1.39 9.17 -16.44
N VAL A 279 0.81 8.75 -15.31
CA VAL A 279 -0.43 9.35 -14.81
C VAL A 279 -0.13 10.75 -14.28
N ILE A 280 1.05 10.89 -13.69
CA ILE A 280 1.74 12.14 -13.42
C ILE A 280 1.86 13.01 -14.68
N LEU A 281 2.37 12.46 -15.77
CA LEU A 281 2.68 13.24 -16.97
C LEU A 281 1.47 13.46 -17.90
N ALA A 282 0.44 12.62 -17.84
CA ALA A 282 -0.74 12.62 -18.71
C ALA A 282 -2.00 13.17 -18.02
N GLY A 283 -2.04 13.23 -16.69
CA GLY A 283 -3.20 13.66 -15.91
C GLY A 283 -2.88 14.77 -14.93
N GLY A 284 -3.86 15.66 -14.74
CA GLY A 284 -3.87 16.69 -13.69
C GLY A 284 -3.44 18.08 -14.17
N VAL A 285 -4.34 19.06 -14.05
CA VAL A 285 -3.91 20.43 -13.83
C VAL A 285 -3.36 20.45 -12.41
N GLY A 286 -2.04 20.63 -12.26
CA GLY A 286 -1.41 20.86 -10.97
C GLY A 286 -2.13 21.99 -10.24
N LYS A 287 -1.89 22.12 -8.94
CA LYS A 287 -2.70 22.93 -8.00
C LYS A 287 -3.00 24.39 -8.43
N ASN A 288 -2.22 24.95 -9.37
CA ASN A 288 -2.37 26.29 -9.96
C ASN A 288 -2.78 26.29 -11.44
N GLY A 289 -3.28 25.19 -11.99
CA GLY A 289 -3.39 25.00 -13.45
C GLY A 289 -2.06 24.59 -14.11
N SER A 290 -1.05 24.20 -13.33
CA SER A 290 0.28 23.87 -13.81
C SER A 290 0.30 22.53 -14.57
N THR A 291 0.90 22.50 -15.76
CA THR A 291 1.16 21.25 -16.48
C THR A 291 2.38 20.54 -15.89
N VAL A 292 2.72 19.36 -16.42
CA VAL A 292 4.00 18.67 -16.23
C VAL A 292 5.22 19.59 -16.22
N ALA A 293 5.22 20.62 -17.07
CA ALA A 293 6.28 21.61 -17.16
C ALA A 293 6.43 22.50 -15.90
N GLY A 294 5.46 22.47 -14.98
CA GLY A 294 5.44 23.19 -13.70
C GLY A 294 5.96 22.40 -12.49
N THR A 295 6.56 21.22 -12.67
CA THR A 295 7.30 20.38 -11.67
C THR A 295 6.55 19.80 -10.47
N SER A 296 5.43 20.38 -10.04
CA SER A 296 4.67 19.94 -8.84
C SER A 296 4.17 18.48 -8.87
N VAL A 297 3.94 17.94 -10.06
CA VAL A 297 3.41 16.59 -10.29
C VAL A 297 4.48 15.50 -10.08
N LEU A 298 5.74 15.81 -10.46
CA LEU A 298 6.89 14.91 -10.27
C LEU A 298 7.51 15.01 -8.87
N SER A 299 7.16 16.06 -8.12
CA SER A 299 7.75 16.37 -6.82
C SER A 299 7.75 15.23 -5.79
N PRO A 300 6.79 14.28 -5.76
CA PRO A 300 6.83 13.14 -4.84
C PRO A 300 7.95 12.13 -5.10
N ILE A 301 8.65 12.16 -6.25
CA ILE A 301 9.80 11.27 -6.48
C ILE A 301 10.95 11.56 -5.52
N ILE A 302 11.15 12.84 -5.20
CA ILE A 302 12.28 13.34 -4.43
C ILE A 302 12.26 12.78 -3.00
N PRO A 303 11.19 12.99 -2.19
CA PRO A 303 11.16 12.50 -0.82
C PRO A 303 11.26 10.97 -0.73
N PHE A 304 10.69 10.21 -1.66
CA PHE A 304 10.79 8.74 -1.65
C PHE A 304 12.17 8.25 -2.08
N SER A 305 12.83 8.94 -3.02
CA SER A 305 14.22 8.66 -3.40
C SER A 305 15.20 8.85 -2.24
N PHE A 306 14.93 9.81 -1.35
CA PHE A 306 15.68 9.99 -0.09
C PHE A 306 15.51 8.83 0.90
N VAL A 307 14.60 7.88 0.65
CA VAL A 307 14.49 6.64 1.42
C VAL A 307 15.23 5.51 0.71
N VAL A 308 14.86 5.23 -0.55
CA VAL A 308 15.34 4.05 -1.30
C VAL A 308 16.83 4.16 -1.63
N VAL A 309 17.30 5.33 -2.07
CA VAL A 309 18.70 5.50 -2.49
C VAL A 309 19.65 5.38 -1.29
N PRO A 310 19.43 6.09 -0.16
CA PRO A 310 20.25 5.87 1.02
C PRO A 310 20.16 4.44 1.55
N ALA A 311 19.00 3.79 1.54
CA ALA A 311 18.87 2.39 1.94
C ALA A 311 19.75 1.46 1.10
N PHE A 312 19.82 1.67 -0.22
CA PHE A 312 20.69 0.88 -1.07
C PHE A 312 22.17 1.21 -0.85
N ILE A 313 22.52 2.49 -0.73
CA ILE A 313 23.92 2.89 -0.51
C ILE A 313 24.43 2.35 0.84
N ILE A 314 23.63 2.46 1.90
CA ILE A 314 24.00 1.99 3.24
C ILE A 314 24.20 0.48 3.23
N TYR A 315 23.32 -0.27 2.57
CA TYR A 315 23.52 -1.70 2.34
C TYR A 315 24.85 -1.97 1.62
N ARG A 316 25.10 -1.32 0.48
CA ARG A 316 26.28 -1.62 -0.35
C ARG A 316 27.62 -1.14 0.22
N LYS A 317 27.62 -0.17 1.12
CA LYS A 317 28.83 0.43 1.72
C LYS A 317 29.09 0.02 3.16
N SER A 318 28.17 -0.69 3.81
CA SER A 318 28.33 -1.15 5.18
C SER A 318 29.55 -2.06 5.31
N ALA A 319 30.50 -1.71 6.19
CA ALA A 319 31.65 -2.57 6.51
C ALA A 319 31.31 -3.62 7.57
N GLU A 320 30.28 -3.37 8.41
CA GLU A 320 29.79 -4.35 9.38
C GLU A 320 28.69 -5.26 8.81
N HIS A 321 28.41 -5.18 7.50
CA HIS A 321 27.36 -5.93 6.80
C HIS A 321 26.01 -5.87 7.55
N VAL A 322 25.62 -4.67 7.98
CA VAL A 322 24.50 -4.45 8.91
C VAL A 322 23.18 -4.97 8.36
N TYR A 323 22.96 -4.88 7.05
CA TYR A 323 21.78 -5.43 6.40
C TYR A 323 21.82 -6.96 6.36
N GLU A 324 22.94 -7.55 5.94
CA GLU A 324 23.07 -9.01 5.84
C GLU A 324 23.04 -9.71 7.20
N ASN A 325 23.53 -9.05 8.25
CA ASN A 325 23.53 -9.55 9.62
C ASN A 325 22.21 -9.32 10.35
N HIS A 326 21.49 -8.24 10.03
CA HIS A 326 20.24 -7.86 10.70
C HIS A 326 19.14 -7.42 9.71
N PRO A 327 18.75 -8.26 8.74
CA PRO A 327 17.90 -7.85 7.62
C PRO A 327 16.49 -7.47 8.07
N ALA A 328 15.88 -8.19 9.01
CA ALA A 328 14.55 -7.83 9.50
C ALA A 328 14.53 -6.43 10.16
N LEU A 329 15.48 -6.14 11.05
CA LEU A 329 15.58 -4.82 11.69
C LEU A 329 15.85 -3.72 10.66
N TYR A 330 16.66 -4.01 9.65
CA TYR A 330 16.95 -3.07 8.57
C TYR A 330 15.72 -2.76 7.73
N ILE A 331 14.99 -3.79 7.27
CA ILE A 331 13.74 -3.64 6.51
C ILE A 331 12.68 -2.93 7.33
N LEU A 332 12.53 -3.25 8.62
CA LEU A 332 11.62 -2.52 9.51
C LEU A 332 12.02 -1.05 9.62
N SER A 333 13.30 -0.73 9.85
CA SER A 333 13.79 0.65 9.98
C SER A 333 13.47 1.50 8.76
N PHE A 334 13.91 1.08 7.57
CA PHE A 334 13.66 1.83 6.35
C PHE A 334 12.21 1.73 5.87
N GLY A 335 11.53 0.64 6.19
CA GLY A 335 10.11 0.46 5.89
C GLY A 335 9.23 1.41 6.68
N MET A 336 9.51 1.67 7.95
CA MET A 336 8.79 2.69 8.71
C MET A 336 9.04 4.10 8.16
N VAL A 337 10.24 4.39 7.62
CA VAL A 337 10.52 5.66 6.91
C VAL A 337 9.64 5.74 5.65
N ALA A 338 9.63 4.67 4.84
CA ALA A 338 8.81 4.59 3.64
C ALA A 338 7.31 4.77 3.95
N ALA A 339 6.80 4.08 4.98
CA ALA A 339 5.42 4.20 5.45
C ALA A 339 5.07 5.65 5.84
N LYS A 340 5.95 6.34 6.58
CA LYS A 340 5.72 7.75 6.94
C LYS A 340 5.71 8.67 5.72
N VAL A 341 6.63 8.47 4.78
CA VAL A 341 6.69 9.24 3.53
C VAL A 341 5.41 9.01 2.71
N THR A 342 4.91 7.77 2.64
CA THR A 342 3.61 7.47 2.02
C THR A 342 2.46 8.18 2.73
N ASN A 343 2.39 8.15 4.07
CA ASN A 343 1.32 8.83 4.82
C ASN A 343 1.30 10.33 4.55
N ARG A 344 2.47 10.96 4.43
CA ARG A 344 2.59 12.38 4.04
C ARG A 344 2.07 12.64 2.62
N LEU A 345 2.27 11.70 1.70
CA LEU A 345 1.73 11.79 0.34
C LEU A 345 0.19 11.68 0.33
N VAL A 346 -0.38 10.77 1.12
CA VAL A 346 -1.84 10.66 1.30
C VAL A 346 -2.41 11.97 1.85
N VAL A 347 -1.81 12.54 2.90
CA VAL A 347 -2.21 13.83 3.46
C VAL A 347 -2.07 14.96 2.43
N ALA A 348 -1.00 14.97 1.64
CA ALA A 348 -0.78 15.95 0.58
C ALA A 348 -1.89 15.89 -0.47
N HIS A 349 -2.27 14.68 -0.90
CA HIS A 349 -3.38 14.44 -1.82
C HIS A 349 -4.70 14.98 -1.26
N MET A 350 -5.11 14.52 -0.08
CA MET A 350 -6.43 14.85 0.49
C MET A 350 -6.55 16.32 0.88
N THR A 351 -5.44 16.97 1.26
CA THR A 351 -5.41 18.41 1.56
C THR A 351 -5.16 19.27 0.31
N LYS A 352 -5.04 18.66 -0.87
CA LYS A 352 -4.67 19.32 -2.13
C LYS A 352 -3.47 20.24 -1.93
N ASN A 353 -2.38 19.71 -1.37
CA ASN A 353 -1.17 20.46 -1.06
C ASN A 353 0.08 19.77 -1.58
N GLU A 354 1.14 20.55 -1.80
CA GLU A 354 2.43 19.98 -2.17
C GLU A 354 3.03 19.22 -1.00
N MET A 355 3.72 18.12 -1.33
CA MET A 355 4.44 17.32 -0.36
C MET A 355 5.79 17.97 -0.05
N GLN A 356 6.08 18.19 1.22
CA GLN A 356 7.38 18.69 1.66
C GLN A 356 8.48 17.63 1.46
N TYR A 357 9.63 18.02 0.91
CA TYR A 357 10.70 17.09 0.52
C TYR A 357 11.45 16.50 1.71
N LEU A 358 11.74 17.31 2.73
CA LEU A 358 12.47 16.89 3.92
C LEU A 358 11.48 16.54 5.04
N ASP A 359 11.89 15.60 5.88
CA ASP A 359 11.11 15.10 7.01
C ASP A 359 12.02 14.58 8.13
N SER A 360 11.53 14.64 9.37
CA SER A 360 12.25 14.14 10.55
C SER A 360 12.54 12.64 10.49
N SER A 361 11.80 11.84 9.73
CA SER A 361 12.08 10.40 9.56
C SER A 361 13.41 10.12 8.86
N LEU A 362 13.92 11.07 8.07
CA LEU A 362 15.21 10.94 7.38
C LEU A 362 16.41 11.09 8.32
N ILE A 363 16.22 11.57 9.56
CA ILE A 363 17.30 11.71 10.54
C ILE A 363 17.93 10.34 10.86
N GLY A 364 17.12 9.29 11.01
CA GLY A 364 17.60 7.92 11.24
C GLY A 364 18.55 7.42 10.13
N PRO A 365 18.09 7.35 8.87
CA PRO A 365 18.93 7.03 7.73
C PRO A 365 20.15 7.94 7.57
N ALA A 366 20.01 9.25 7.81
CA ALA A 366 21.12 10.19 7.75
C ALA A 366 22.20 9.89 8.79
N MET A 367 21.82 9.50 10.01
CA MET A 367 22.78 9.06 11.04
C MET A 367 23.57 7.83 10.61
N LEU A 368 22.90 6.83 10.01
CA LEU A 368 23.58 5.65 9.46
C LEU A 368 24.56 6.03 8.34
N PHE A 369 24.10 6.83 7.37
CA PHE A 369 24.92 7.28 6.26
C PHE A 369 26.17 8.07 6.73
N LEU A 370 25.99 8.98 7.68
CA LEU A 370 27.09 9.76 8.26
C LEU A 370 28.05 8.87 9.07
N ASN A 371 27.52 7.92 9.84
CA ASN A 371 28.34 6.98 10.60
C ASN A 371 29.25 6.15 9.67
N GLN A 372 28.73 5.70 8.53
CA GLN A 372 29.53 5.03 7.49
C GLN A 372 30.58 5.94 6.86
N TYR A 373 30.23 7.20 6.58
CA TYR A 373 31.14 8.18 6.00
C TYR A 373 32.35 8.46 6.90
N PHE A 374 32.15 8.45 8.23
CA PHE A 374 33.20 8.68 9.23
C PHE A 374 33.83 7.38 9.77
N ASN A 375 33.85 6.30 8.98
CA ASN A 375 34.48 5.02 9.33
C ASN A 375 33.91 4.35 10.60
N PHE A 376 32.59 4.38 10.80
CA PHE A 376 31.86 3.60 11.81
C PHE A 376 32.28 3.92 13.27
N PHE A 377 32.26 5.21 13.65
CA PHE A 377 32.57 5.64 15.02
C PHE A 377 31.72 4.94 16.09
N ILE A 378 30.46 4.61 15.75
CA ILE A 378 29.54 3.80 16.54
C ILE A 378 29.22 2.52 15.75
N LYS A 379 29.08 1.37 16.43
CA LYS A 379 28.62 0.14 15.76
C LYS A 379 27.28 0.38 15.07
N GLU A 380 27.20 0.04 13.79
CA GLU A 380 26.04 0.26 12.92
C GLU A 380 24.77 -0.37 13.48
N TYR A 381 24.90 -1.52 14.15
CA TYR A 381 23.78 -2.18 14.82
C TYR A 381 23.04 -1.27 15.82
N TYR A 382 23.77 -0.52 16.65
CA TYR A 382 23.16 0.39 17.62
C TYR A 382 22.55 1.61 16.93
N VAL A 383 23.22 2.14 15.91
CA VAL A 383 22.70 3.26 15.11
C VAL A 383 21.42 2.84 14.39
N LEU A 384 21.33 1.59 13.92
CA LEU A 384 20.15 1.03 13.28
C LEU A 384 18.98 0.90 14.25
N TRP A 385 19.21 0.44 15.48
CA TRP A 385 18.17 0.44 16.52
C TRP A 385 17.67 1.85 16.85
N VAL A 386 18.59 2.81 16.98
CA VAL A 386 18.23 4.21 17.21
C VAL A 386 17.41 4.75 16.03
N CYS A 387 17.79 4.42 14.80
CA CYS A 387 17.03 4.74 13.60
C CYS A 387 15.61 4.17 13.68
N PHE A 388 15.46 2.87 13.96
CA PHE A 388 14.16 2.19 14.08
C PHE A 388 13.25 2.82 15.15
N ILE A 389 13.79 3.06 16.35
CA ILE A 389 13.04 3.65 17.46
C ILE A 389 12.61 5.07 17.11
N TRP A 390 13.53 5.88 16.58
CA TRP A 390 13.26 7.25 16.18
C TRP A 390 12.13 7.32 15.15
N VAL A 391 12.26 6.60 14.03
CA VAL A 391 11.27 6.67 12.95
C VAL A 391 9.91 6.13 13.38
N THR A 392 9.88 5.07 14.18
CA THR A 392 8.64 4.49 14.69
C THR A 392 7.90 5.51 15.56
N LEU A 393 8.58 6.14 16.52
CA LEU A 393 7.99 7.17 17.38
C LEU A 393 7.55 8.40 16.58
N ASP A 394 8.36 8.83 15.62
CA ASP A 394 8.10 9.98 14.76
C ASP A 394 6.90 9.76 13.83
N LEU A 395 6.74 8.55 13.28
CA LEU A 395 5.55 8.15 12.53
C LEU A 395 4.30 8.13 13.42
N PHE A 396 4.33 7.47 14.57
CA PHE A 396 3.17 7.42 15.46
C PHE A 396 2.77 8.81 15.94
N ARG A 397 3.75 9.65 16.28
CA ARG A 397 3.54 11.06 16.63
C ARG A 397 2.87 11.81 15.48
N TYR A 398 3.40 11.71 14.26
CA TYR A 398 2.84 12.36 13.07
C TYR A 398 1.39 11.94 12.82
N SER A 399 1.13 10.63 12.76
CA SER A 399 -0.21 10.08 12.51
C SER A 399 -1.20 10.49 13.59
N ALA A 400 -0.82 10.41 14.88
CA ALA A 400 -1.68 10.83 15.98
C ALA A 400 -2.01 12.31 15.91
N GLN A 401 -1.02 13.17 15.65
CA GLN A 401 -1.25 14.62 15.58
C GLN A 401 -2.14 15.00 14.39
N VAL A 402 -1.90 14.46 13.19
CA VAL A 402 -2.74 14.67 12.00
C VAL A 402 -4.19 14.24 12.28
N CYS A 403 -4.38 13.05 12.84
CA CYS A 403 -5.72 12.55 13.15
C CYS A 403 -6.45 13.43 14.18
N LEU A 404 -5.76 13.89 15.22
CA LEU A 404 -6.34 14.75 16.25
C LEU A 404 -6.69 16.14 15.72
N GLU A 405 -5.86 16.74 14.86
CA GLU A 405 -6.15 18.03 14.22
C GLU A 405 -7.37 17.94 13.29
N ILE A 406 -7.49 16.86 12.52
CA ILE A 406 -8.67 16.61 11.67
C ILE A 406 -9.92 16.36 12.53
N CYS A 407 -9.81 15.56 13.60
CA CYS A 407 -10.91 15.33 14.54
C CYS A 407 -11.42 16.64 15.16
N ASP A 408 -10.52 17.53 15.59
CA ASP A 408 -10.90 18.82 16.18
C ASP A 408 -11.55 19.74 15.13
N HIS A 409 -11.08 19.72 13.89
CA HIS A 409 -11.67 20.51 12.81
C HIS A 409 -13.07 20.02 12.41
N MET A 410 -13.22 18.71 12.19
CA MET A 410 -14.47 18.09 11.74
C MET A 410 -15.46 17.79 12.88
N LYS A 411 -15.04 17.99 14.14
CA LYS A 411 -15.82 17.68 15.36
C LYS A 411 -16.26 16.22 15.46
N ILE A 412 -15.41 15.31 14.98
CA ILE A 412 -15.61 13.86 15.05
C ILE A 412 -14.71 13.23 16.12
N LYS A 413 -15.01 11.99 16.50
CA LYS A 413 -14.20 11.18 17.42
C LYS A 413 -13.53 10.06 16.64
N LEU A 414 -12.22 9.89 16.80
CA LEU A 414 -11.42 8.94 16.02
C LEU A 414 -11.89 7.48 16.17
N PHE A 415 -12.20 7.05 17.39
CA PHE A 415 -12.53 5.64 17.71
C PHE A 415 -13.92 5.49 18.35
N ARG A 416 -14.84 6.43 18.13
CA ARG A 416 -16.18 6.37 18.75
C ARG A 416 -17.25 6.90 17.82
N ILE A 417 -18.33 6.14 17.69
CA ILE A 417 -19.55 6.58 16.99
C ILE A 417 -20.45 7.34 17.98
N PRO A 418 -20.91 8.57 17.66
CA PRO A 418 -21.87 9.30 18.50
C PRO A 418 -23.23 8.58 18.56
N CYS A 419 -23.84 8.47 19.75
CA CYS A 419 -25.13 7.79 19.93
C CYS A 419 -26.28 8.37 19.09
N ASN A 420 -26.25 9.67 18.75
CA ASN A 420 -27.33 10.31 18.00
C ASN A 420 -27.47 9.79 16.55
N ASN A 421 -26.40 9.22 15.97
CA ASN A 421 -26.49 8.64 14.62
C ASN A 421 -27.30 7.34 14.59
N HIS A 422 -27.38 6.58 15.70
CA HIS A 422 -28.17 5.34 15.75
C HIS A 422 -29.68 5.58 15.62
N ALA A 423 -30.20 6.70 16.12
CA ALA A 423 -31.62 7.01 16.01
C ALA A 423 -32.02 7.39 14.57
N GLY A 424 -31.18 8.17 13.87
CA GLY A 424 -31.43 8.59 12.50
C GLY A 424 -31.34 7.45 11.47
N THR A 425 -30.37 6.54 11.62
CA THR A 425 -30.20 5.40 10.70
C THR A 425 -31.30 4.36 10.84
N VAL A 426 -31.82 4.13 12.06
CA VAL A 426 -32.97 3.22 12.27
C VAL A 426 -34.25 3.78 11.63
N GLN A 427 -34.46 5.10 11.68
CA GLN A 427 -35.59 5.75 11.00
C GLN A 427 -35.46 5.76 9.48
N ALA A 428 -34.26 6.01 8.94
CA ALA A 428 -34.01 6.01 7.50
C ALA A 428 -34.17 4.59 6.89
N ASN A 429 -33.61 3.56 7.53
CA ASN A 429 -33.73 2.18 7.06
C ASN A 429 -35.16 1.61 7.21
N ALA A 430 -35.94 2.11 8.17
CA ALA A 430 -37.36 1.80 8.28
C ALA A 430 -38.20 2.48 7.17
N ALA A 431 -37.84 3.71 6.81
CA ALA A 431 -38.48 4.43 5.70
C ALA A 431 -38.19 3.76 4.34
N GLU A 432 -36.95 3.35 4.07
CA GLU A 432 -36.59 2.63 2.83
C GLU A 432 -37.28 1.26 2.72
N ARG A 433 -37.40 0.51 3.82
CA ARG A 433 -38.18 -0.74 3.83
C ARG A 433 -39.66 -0.54 3.55
N ASN A 434 -40.24 0.55 4.04
CA ASN A 434 -41.65 0.86 3.79
C ASN A 434 -41.88 1.30 2.34
N VAL A 435 -40.94 2.03 1.74
CA VAL A 435 -41.01 2.41 0.31
C VAL A 435 -40.88 1.18 -0.59
N HIS A 436 -40.00 0.23 -0.25
CA HIS A 436 -39.86 -1.01 -1.05
C HIS A 436 -41.09 -1.93 -0.94
N MET A 437 -41.78 -1.95 0.21
CA MET A 437 -43.06 -2.68 0.36
C MET A 437 -44.20 -2.03 -0.43
N MET A 438 -44.20 -0.71 -0.58
CA MET A 438 -45.23 0.00 -1.36
C MET A 438 -45.06 -0.12 -2.88
N LEU A 439 -43.87 -0.51 -3.36
CA LEU A 439 -43.59 -0.70 -4.78
C LEU A 439 -43.86 -2.14 -5.27
N GLU A 440 -44.17 -3.08 -4.38
CA GLU A 440 -44.48 -4.48 -4.71
C GLU A 440 -45.98 -4.79 -4.87
N GLU A 441 -46.87 -3.79 -4.75
CA GLU A 441 -48.34 -3.98 -4.76
C GLU A 441 -49.08 -3.53 -6.05
N GLU A 442 -48.41 -3.21 -7.16
CA GLU A 442 -49.11 -2.99 -8.45
C GLU A 442 -49.11 -4.24 -9.33
N PRO A 443 -50.29 -4.82 -9.69
CA PRO A 443 -50.36 -5.97 -10.59
C PRO A 443 -50.30 -5.54 -12.06
N LEU A 444 -49.42 -6.21 -12.81
CA LEU A 444 -49.28 -6.14 -14.28
C LEU A 444 -50.52 -6.72 -14.98
N LEU A 445 -51.04 -5.99 -15.98
CA LEU A 445 -51.99 -6.47 -16.98
C LEU A 445 -51.42 -6.28 -18.39
N ASP A 446 -51.26 -7.42 -19.07
CA ASP A 446 -51.42 -7.80 -20.48
C ASP A 446 -50.69 -7.10 -21.64
N ASP A 447 -49.81 -7.91 -22.27
CA ASP A 447 -49.62 -8.24 -23.69
C ASP A 447 -50.28 -7.39 -24.80
N GLU A 448 -49.48 -7.00 -25.83
CA GLU A 448 -49.58 -7.61 -27.17
C GLU A 448 -48.52 -7.12 -28.18
N TYR A 449 -48.20 -8.03 -29.09
CA TYR A 449 -47.29 -8.00 -30.24
C TYR A 449 -47.52 -6.88 -31.27
N HIS A 450 -46.45 -6.37 -31.90
CA HIS A 450 -46.32 -6.41 -33.38
C HIS A 450 -44.92 -6.03 -33.91
N HIS A 451 -44.43 -6.85 -34.84
CA HIS A 451 -43.28 -6.65 -35.73
C HIS A 451 -43.56 -5.55 -36.78
N GLY A 452 -42.54 -4.77 -37.16
CA GLY A 452 -42.55 -3.96 -38.38
C GLY A 452 -41.24 -3.21 -38.63
N SER A 453 -40.50 -3.64 -39.63
CA SER A 453 -39.36 -2.93 -40.25
C SER A 453 -39.83 -1.65 -40.96
N ASP A 454 -39.03 -0.58 -40.92
CA ASP A 454 -38.42 0.03 -42.13
C ASP A 454 -37.86 1.44 -41.86
N THR A 455 -36.61 1.58 -42.33
CA THR A 455 -35.97 2.73 -42.99
C THR A 455 -36.28 4.19 -42.59
N ALA A 456 -35.17 4.90 -42.37
CA ALA A 456 -34.77 6.14 -43.05
C ALA A 456 -35.19 7.52 -42.47
N VAL A 457 -34.14 8.25 -42.06
CA VAL A 457 -33.72 9.58 -42.57
C VAL A 457 -34.35 10.86 -41.98
N ASP A 458 -33.42 11.75 -41.59
CA ASP A 458 -33.46 13.21 -41.41
C ASP A 458 -34.29 13.87 -40.29
N LEU A 459 -33.62 14.24 -39.18
CA LEU A 459 -33.07 15.58 -38.91
C LEU A 459 -32.35 15.66 -37.56
#